data_AF-A0A966RM45-F1
#
_entry.id   AF-A0A966RM45-F1
#
_cell.length_a   1.000
_cell.length_b   1.000
_cell.length_c   1.000
_cell.angle_alpha   90.00
_cell.angle_beta   90.00
_cell.angle_gamma   90.00
#
_symmetry.space_group_name_H-M   'P 1'
#
loop_
_entity.id
_entity.type
_entity.pdbx_description
1 polymer ?
#
loop_
_entity_poly.entity_id
_entity_poly.type
_entity_poly.pdbx_seq_one_letter_code
_entity_poly.pdbx_strand_id
1 'polypeptide(L)'
;AASRGLQIVGVLLTHHHADHQGGVDDLLQWASQRGQSLSIYGPSDERIHPQAKGLADGDRVDLGFAQAQVISVPGHTRSHIAYFLAEENMLFCGDCLFAAGCGRLFEGNPAQMLDSLAKLCTLPADSLVCCAHEYTLSNLAKPTEVNRRHRLDGPHGGG
;
A
#
# COMPACT_ATOMS: atom_id res chain seq x y z
N ALA A 1 7.61 -1.37 -20.28
CA ALA A 1 6.39 -1.83 -20.97
C ALA A 1 6.64 -2.05 -22.46
N ALA A 2 6.93 -0.99 -23.24
CA ALA A 2 7.09 -1.07 -24.70
C ALA A 2 8.19 -2.04 -25.17
N SER A 3 9.35 -2.07 -24.53
CA SER A 3 10.45 -3.01 -24.87
C SER A 3 10.13 -4.49 -24.61
N ARG A 4 9.09 -4.76 -23.80
CA ARG A 4 8.64 -6.11 -23.45
C ARG A 4 7.30 -6.47 -24.14
N GLY A 5 6.81 -5.62 -25.06
CA GLY A 5 5.51 -5.83 -25.69
C GLY A 5 4.31 -5.74 -24.76
N LEU A 6 4.48 -5.16 -23.55
CA LEU A 6 3.40 -5.02 -22.57
C LEU A 6 2.60 -3.74 -22.81
N GLN A 7 1.29 -3.82 -22.65
CA GLN A 7 0.38 -2.68 -22.64
C GLN A 7 0.13 -2.22 -21.20
N ILE A 8 0.14 -0.91 -20.99
CA ILE A 8 -0.24 -0.32 -19.70
C ILE A 8 -1.74 -0.07 -19.77
N VAL A 9 -2.50 -0.61 -18.80
CA VAL A 9 -3.97 -0.51 -18.78
C VAL A 9 -4.48 0.46 -17.72
N GLY A 10 -3.66 0.75 -16.71
CA GLY A 10 -3.99 1.71 -15.66
C GLY A 10 -2.86 1.96 -14.68
N VAL A 11 -3.10 2.92 -13.80
CA VAL A 11 -2.19 3.35 -12.73
C VAL A 11 -2.94 3.32 -11.41
N LEU A 12 -2.35 2.69 -10.40
CA LEU A 12 -2.90 2.61 -9.04
C LEU A 12 -2.04 3.47 -8.11
N LEU A 13 -2.60 4.55 -7.57
CA LEU A 13 -1.93 5.45 -6.63
C LEU A 13 -2.40 5.13 -5.20
N THR A 14 -1.47 4.90 -4.28
CA THR A 14 -1.82 4.55 -2.89
C THR A 14 -2.06 5.78 -2.01
N HIS A 15 -1.31 6.87 -2.26
CA HIS A 15 -1.40 8.12 -1.52
C HIS A 15 -0.74 9.28 -2.30
N HIS A 16 -0.80 10.49 -1.73
CA HIS A 16 -0.49 11.73 -2.44
C HIS A 16 0.99 12.16 -2.39
N HIS A 17 1.90 11.40 -1.79
CA HIS A 17 3.29 11.83 -1.78
C HIS A 17 3.89 11.85 -3.19
N ALA A 18 4.74 12.84 -3.45
CA ALA A 18 5.23 13.14 -4.79
C ALA A 18 6.05 11.99 -5.40
N ASP A 19 6.74 11.21 -4.59
CA ASP A 19 7.48 10.02 -5.01
C ASP A 19 6.58 8.87 -5.52
N HIS A 20 5.25 8.94 -5.30
CA HIS A 20 4.29 7.91 -5.73
C HIS A 20 3.41 8.35 -6.90
N GLN A 21 3.20 9.66 -7.09
CA GLN A 21 2.34 10.19 -8.16
C GLN A 21 3.03 11.18 -9.10
N GLY A 22 4.28 11.57 -8.83
CA GLY A 22 4.99 12.61 -9.59
C GLY A 22 5.25 12.28 -11.07
N GLY A 23 5.17 11.00 -11.45
CA GLY A 23 5.33 10.55 -12.84
C GLY A 23 4.02 10.43 -13.64
N VAL A 24 2.86 10.80 -13.08
CA VAL A 24 1.56 10.58 -13.73
C VAL A 24 1.43 11.40 -15.02
N ASP A 25 1.82 12.67 -15.01
CA ASP A 25 1.75 13.55 -16.20
C ASP A 25 2.61 13.03 -17.35
N ASP A 26 3.85 12.62 -17.06
CA ASP A 26 4.76 12.04 -18.05
C ASP A 26 4.17 10.76 -18.67
N LEU A 27 3.53 9.93 -17.85
CA LEU A 27 2.91 8.69 -18.30
C LEU A 27 1.66 8.93 -19.16
N LEU A 28 0.83 9.92 -18.79
CA LEU A 28 -0.31 10.36 -19.58
C LEU A 28 0.13 10.94 -20.93
N GLN A 29 1.19 11.76 -20.93
CA GLN A 29 1.76 12.30 -22.16
C GLN A 29 2.30 11.17 -23.05
N TRP A 30 3.05 10.22 -22.47
CA TRP A 30 3.58 9.06 -23.17
C TRP A 30 2.49 8.21 -23.82
N ALA A 31 1.36 8.01 -23.13
CA ALA A 31 0.21 7.25 -23.62
C ALA A 31 -0.53 7.99 -24.73
N SER A 32 -0.77 9.28 -24.56
CA SER A 32 -1.41 10.15 -25.55
C SER A 32 -0.65 10.15 -26.88
N GLN A 33 0.68 10.26 -26.84
CA GLN A 33 1.54 10.17 -28.03
C GLN A 33 1.43 8.83 -28.78
N ARG A 34 0.88 7.79 -28.14
CA ARG A 34 0.68 6.45 -28.70
C ARG A 34 -0.79 6.16 -29.00
N GLY A 35 -1.67 7.14 -28.87
CA GLY A 35 -3.12 6.96 -29.03
C GLY A 35 -3.71 6.04 -27.96
N GLN A 36 -3.06 5.90 -26.81
CA GLN A 36 -3.53 5.09 -25.68
C GLN A 36 -4.23 5.97 -24.66
N SER A 37 -5.33 5.46 -24.10
CA SER A 37 -5.99 6.06 -22.93
C SER A 37 -5.59 5.27 -21.69
N LEU A 38 -5.22 5.96 -20.62
CA LEU A 38 -4.86 5.36 -19.34
C LEU A 38 -5.86 5.76 -18.27
N SER A 39 -6.35 4.76 -17.54
CA SER A 39 -7.15 5.00 -16.34
C SER A 39 -6.24 5.19 -15.14
N ILE A 40 -6.41 6.29 -14.42
CA ILE A 40 -5.67 6.59 -13.18
C ILE A 40 -6.64 6.40 -12.02
N TYR A 41 -6.18 5.74 -10.96
CA TYR A 41 -6.97 5.45 -9.77
C TYR A 41 -6.19 5.89 -8.55
N GLY A 42 -6.87 6.41 -7.53
CA GLY A 42 -6.24 6.81 -6.28
C GLY A 42 -7.28 7.10 -5.21
N PRO A 43 -6.86 7.42 -3.98
CA PRO A 43 -7.80 7.77 -2.93
C PRO A 43 -8.54 9.07 -3.25
N SER A 44 -9.74 9.20 -2.69
CA SER A 44 -10.51 10.45 -2.78
C SER A 44 -9.87 11.54 -1.88
N ASP A 45 -8.86 12.23 -2.41
CA ASP A 45 -8.12 13.31 -1.75
C ASP A 45 -7.74 14.37 -2.80
N GLU A 46 -7.96 15.65 -2.50
CA GLU A 46 -7.70 16.76 -3.43
C GLU A 46 -6.23 16.89 -3.87
N ARG A 47 -5.32 16.26 -3.11
CA ARG A 47 -3.87 16.27 -3.39
C ARG A 47 -3.46 15.13 -4.31
N ILE A 48 -4.34 14.16 -4.58
CA ILE A 48 -4.12 13.16 -5.62
C ILE A 48 -4.28 13.81 -6.99
N HIS A 49 -3.53 13.30 -7.96
CA HIS A 49 -3.55 13.75 -9.33
C HIS A 49 -5.00 13.92 -9.85
N PRO A 50 -5.36 15.08 -10.44
CA PRO A 50 -6.76 15.43 -10.73
C PRO A 50 -7.44 14.53 -11.78
N GLN A 51 -6.67 13.80 -12.57
CA GLN A 51 -7.21 12.79 -13.50
C GLN A 51 -7.49 11.43 -12.85
N ALA A 52 -7.11 11.24 -11.58
CA ALA A 52 -7.39 10.00 -10.88
C ALA A 52 -8.88 9.90 -10.53
N LYS A 53 -9.46 8.74 -10.81
CA LYS A 53 -10.74 8.36 -10.21
C LYS A 53 -10.53 8.16 -8.71
N GLY A 54 -11.20 8.98 -7.91
CA GLY A 54 -11.22 8.86 -6.46
C GLY A 54 -11.90 7.57 -6.02
N LEU A 55 -11.25 6.85 -5.11
CA LEU A 55 -11.71 5.58 -4.54
C LEU A 55 -11.89 5.71 -3.03
N ALA A 56 -12.74 4.85 -2.48
CA ALA A 56 -13.04 4.70 -1.07
C ALA A 56 -12.85 3.24 -0.61
N ASP A 57 -12.94 3.01 0.71
CA ASP A 57 -12.88 1.66 1.29
C ASP A 57 -13.93 0.73 0.67
N GLY A 58 -13.51 -0.49 0.30
CA GLY A 58 -14.40 -1.50 -0.26
C GLY A 58 -14.71 -1.34 -1.76
N ASP A 59 -14.25 -0.27 -2.40
CA ASP A 59 -14.35 -0.13 -3.85
C ASP A 59 -13.58 -1.23 -4.59
N ARG A 60 -13.91 -1.40 -5.87
CA ARG A 60 -13.21 -2.33 -6.77
C ARG A 60 -12.73 -1.61 -8.02
N VAL A 61 -11.53 -1.98 -8.45
CA VAL A 61 -10.94 -1.55 -9.72
C VAL A 61 -10.80 -2.76 -10.62
N ASP A 62 -11.36 -2.66 -11.82
CA ASP A 62 -11.18 -3.65 -12.88
C ASP A 62 -10.08 -3.19 -13.83
N LEU A 63 -9.00 -3.97 -13.91
CA LEU A 63 -7.86 -3.72 -14.80
C LEU A 63 -7.96 -4.51 -16.12
N GLY A 64 -9.07 -5.23 -16.34
CA GLY A 64 -9.30 -6.13 -17.47
C GLY A 64 -8.60 -7.48 -17.36
N PHE A 65 -7.45 -7.54 -16.69
CA PHE A 65 -6.71 -8.79 -16.42
C PHE A 65 -6.75 -9.23 -14.95
N ALA A 66 -7.13 -8.32 -14.05
CA ALA A 66 -7.17 -8.54 -12.61
C ALA A 66 -8.20 -7.60 -11.97
N GLN A 67 -8.71 -7.98 -10.80
CA GLN A 67 -9.58 -7.15 -9.98
C GLN A 67 -8.88 -6.78 -8.67
N ALA A 68 -8.78 -5.48 -8.40
CA ALA A 68 -8.23 -4.96 -7.16
C ALA A 68 -9.34 -4.52 -6.21
N GLN A 69 -9.34 -5.04 -4.99
CA GLN A 69 -10.13 -4.54 -3.88
C GLN A 69 -9.39 -3.40 -3.19
N VAL A 70 -10.10 -2.30 -2.91
CA VAL A 70 -9.56 -1.14 -2.20
C VAL A 70 -9.76 -1.31 -0.70
N ILE A 71 -8.70 -1.08 0.07
CA ILE A 71 -8.70 -1.14 1.53
C ILE A 71 -8.14 0.18 2.06
N SER A 72 -8.95 0.92 2.82
CA SER A 72 -8.50 2.13 3.53
C SER A 72 -7.57 1.78 4.67
N VAL A 73 -6.37 2.37 4.62
CA VAL A 73 -5.26 2.12 5.56
C VAL A 73 -4.67 3.43 6.10
N PRO A 74 -5.47 4.30 6.74
CA PRO A 74 -4.99 5.59 7.25
C PRO A 74 -3.88 5.41 8.30
N GLY A 75 -2.87 6.28 8.23
CA GLY A 75 -1.75 6.25 9.19
C GLY A 75 -0.57 7.05 8.68
N HIS A 76 0.01 6.59 7.56
CA HIS A 76 1.07 7.33 6.88
C HIS A 76 0.55 8.68 6.37
N THR A 77 -0.49 8.64 5.55
CA THR A 77 -1.36 9.77 5.22
C THR A 77 -2.79 9.46 5.68
N ARG A 78 -3.65 10.47 5.78
CA ARG A 78 -5.03 10.30 6.27
C ARG A 78 -5.94 9.54 5.29
N SER A 79 -5.61 9.59 4.01
CA SER A 79 -6.39 9.08 2.89
C SER A 79 -5.75 7.85 2.23
N HIS A 80 -4.70 7.28 2.83
CA HIS A 80 -3.95 6.17 2.25
C HIS A 80 -4.85 4.95 1.97
N ILE A 81 -4.73 4.38 0.78
CA ILE A 81 -5.39 3.14 0.38
C ILE A 81 -4.38 2.09 -0.10
N ALA A 82 -4.71 0.83 0.17
CA ALA A 82 -4.04 -0.33 -0.37
C ALA A 82 -4.92 -1.03 -1.41
N TYR A 83 -4.28 -1.77 -2.31
CA TYR A 83 -4.94 -2.57 -3.34
C TYR A 83 -4.63 -4.04 -3.12
N PHE A 84 -5.65 -4.86 -2.89
CA PHE A 84 -5.52 -6.30 -2.78
C PHE A 84 -6.09 -6.99 -4.03
N LEU A 85 -5.26 -7.74 -4.72
CA LEU A 85 -5.60 -8.55 -5.88
C LEU A 85 -5.76 -10.00 -5.39
N ALA A 86 -6.99 -10.39 -5.12
CA ALA A 86 -7.29 -11.64 -4.42
C ALA A 86 -6.96 -12.89 -5.24
N GLU A 87 -7.15 -12.85 -6.57
CA GLU A 87 -6.87 -13.98 -7.45
C GLU A 87 -5.37 -14.21 -7.61
N GLU A 88 -4.58 -13.14 -7.62
CA GLU A 88 -3.12 -13.14 -7.71
C GLU A 88 -2.44 -13.28 -6.34
N ASN A 89 -3.21 -13.17 -5.26
CA ASN A 89 -2.72 -13.13 -3.88
C ASN A 89 -1.64 -12.06 -3.65
N MET A 90 -1.87 -10.85 -4.19
CA MET A 90 -0.91 -9.73 -4.13
C MET A 90 -1.51 -8.51 -3.41
N LEU A 91 -0.73 -7.92 -2.51
CA LEU A 91 -1.08 -6.71 -1.78
C LEU A 91 -0.14 -5.56 -2.15
N PHE A 92 -0.67 -4.50 -2.75
CA PHE A 92 0.03 -3.23 -2.94
C PHE A 92 -0.35 -2.27 -1.82
N CYS A 93 0.47 -2.20 -0.77
CA CYS A 93 0.18 -1.44 0.45
C CYS A 93 0.87 -0.07 0.55
N GLY A 94 1.60 0.34 -0.51
CA GLY A 94 2.35 1.59 -0.52
C GLY A 94 3.28 1.71 0.69
N ASP A 95 3.13 2.82 1.42
CA ASP A 95 3.90 3.17 2.61
C ASP A 95 3.19 2.81 3.93
N CYS A 96 2.12 2.02 3.91
CA CYS A 96 1.46 1.56 5.14
C CYS A 96 2.28 0.46 5.83
N LEU A 97 2.56 -0.63 5.11
CA LEU A 97 3.28 -1.80 5.59
C LEU A 97 4.58 -1.98 4.80
N PHE A 98 5.66 -2.27 5.50
CA PHE A 98 6.95 -2.66 4.93
C PHE A 98 7.39 -4.01 5.51
N ALA A 99 8.35 -4.68 4.88
CA ALA A 99 9.04 -5.80 5.51
C ALA A 99 9.62 -5.35 6.87
N ALA A 100 9.20 -6.01 7.95
CA ALA A 100 9.58 -5.72 9.33
C ALA A 100 9.30 -4.27 9.82
N GLY A 101 8.34 -3.55 9.22
CA GLY A 101 8.04 -2.19 9.64
C GLY A 101 6.73 -1.63 9.11
N CYS A 102 6.44 -0.38 9.44
CA CYS A 102 5.31 0.38 8.92
C CYS A 102 5.72 1.82 8.56
N GLY A 103 4.86 2.52 7.84
CA GLY A 103 5.01 3.92 7.49
C GLY A 103 5.26 4.83 8.68
N ARG A 104 6.05 5.88 8.48
CA ARG A 104 6.08 7.01 9.42
C ARG A 104 4.70 7.68 9.43
N LEU A 105 4.26 8.14 10.60
CA LEU A 105 2.97 8.82 10.75
C LEU A 105 3.13 10.30 10.42
N PHE A 106 2.82 10.71 9.19
CA PHE A 106 2.85 12.13 8.81
C PHE A 106 1.52 12.82 9.11
N GLU A 107 0.40 12.14 8.87
CA GLU A 107 -0.95 12.73 9.04
C GLU A 107 -1.87 11.93 9.95
N GLY A 108 -1.61 10.63 10.11
CA GLY A 108 -2.39 9.77 10.98
C GLY A 108 -1.80 9.68 12.38
N ASN A 109 -2.38 8.79 13.18
CA ASN A 109 -1.94 8.50 14.54
C ASN A 109 -1.65 7.00 14.73
N PRO A 110 -0.99 6.59 15.84
CA PRO A 110 -0.62 5.19 16.07
C PRO A 110 -1.81 4.23 16.10
N ALA A 111 -2.97 4.64 16.61
CA ALA A 111 -4.15 3.79 16.64
C ALA A 111 -4.68 3.52 15.23
N GLN A 112 -4.73 4.55 14.36
CA GLN A 112 -5.11 4.39 12.96
C GLN A 112 -4.17 3.46 12.20
N MET A 113 -2.85 3.60 12.41
CA MET A 113 -1.88 2.71 11.78
C MET A 113 -2.03 1.28 12.31
N LEU A 114 -2.22 1.09 13.61
CA LEU A 114 -2.45 -0.24 14.19
C LEU A 114 -3.70 -0.90 13.62
N ASP A 115 -4.82 -0.17 13.53
CA ASP A 115 -6.07 -0.67 12.95
C ASP A 115 -5.89 -1.01 11.46
N SER A 116 -5.13 -0.19 10.72
CA SER A 116 -4.81 -0.43 9.32
C SER A 116 -3.97 -1.70 9.15
N LEU A 117 -2.94 -1.90 9.96
CA LEU A 117 -2.14 -3.11 9.96
C LEU A 117 -2.98 -4.33 10.36
N ALA A 118 -3.86 -4.20 11.35
CA ALA A 118 -4.76 -5.26 11.77
C ALA A 118 -5.69 -5.70 10.64
N LYS A 119 -6.24 -4.76 9.85
CA LYS A 119 -7.01 -5.08 8.63
C LYS A 119 -6.17 -5.87 7.63
N LEU A 120 -4.94 -5.43 7.34
CA LEU A 120 -4.06 -6.12 6.39
C LEU A 120 -3.69 -7.54 6.87
N CYS A 121 -3.56 -7.75 8.18
CA CYS A 121 -3.33 -9.08 8.76
C CYS A 121 -4.53 -10.04 8.62
N THR A 122 -5.71 -9.57 8.21
CA THR A 122 -6.86 -10.46 7.92
C THR A 122 -6.82 -11.08 6.53
N LEU A 123 -5.91 -10.62 5.67
CA LEU A 123 -5.69 -11.19 4.34
C LEU A 123 -5.02 -12.58 4.44
N PRO A 124 -5.06 -13.40 3.37
CA PRO A 124 -4.37 -14.69 3.36
C PRO A 124 -2.90 -14.57 3.79
N ALA A 125 -2.45 -15.46 4.67
CA ALA A 125 -1.13 -15.37 5.29
C ALA A 125 0.04 -15.51 4.29
N ASP A 126 -0.22 -16.08 3.12
CA ASP A 126 0.71 -16.26 2.01
C ASP A 126 0.64 -15.13 0.97
N SER A 127 -0.11 -14.06 1.24
CA SER A 127 -0.20 -12.88 0.37
C SER A 127 1.18 -12.27 0.13
N LEU A 128 1.51 -12.01 -1.13
CA LEU A 128 2.71 -11.28 -1.50
C LEU A 128 2.55 -9.78 -1.19
N VAL A 129 3.29 -9.29 -0.21
CA VAL A 129 3.32 -7.88 0.16
C VAL A 129 4.27 -7.11 -0.77
N CYS A 130 3.70 -6.26 -1.61
CA CYS A 130 4.39 -5.36 -2.54
C CYS A 130 4.41 -3.93 -1.99
N CYS A 131 5.32 -3.65 -1.05
CA CYS A 131 5.52 -2.32 -0.50
C CYS A 131 6.36 -1.42 -1.44
N ALA A 132 6.22 -0.10 -1.32
CA ALA A 132 6.76 0.82 -2.32
C ALA A 132 8.25 1.16 -2.15
N HIS A 133 8.84 0.93 -0.97
CA HIS A 133 10.24 1.26 -0.69
C HIS A 133 11.04 0.05 -0.21
N GLU A 134 12.30 -0.02 -0.62
CA GLU A 134 13.27 -1.00 -0.15
C GLU A 134 13.84 -0.58 1.22
N TYR A 135 13.00 -0.63 2.25
CA TYR A 135 13.39 -0.38 3.65
C TYR A 135 13.63 -1.67 4.45
N THR A 136 13.69 -2.82 3.79
CA THR A 136 13.82 -4.12 4.44
C THR A 136 15.03 -4.18 5.37
N LEU A 137 16.21 -3.82 4.85
CA LEU A 137 17.46 -3.87 5.63
C LEU A 137 17.49 -2.87 6.79
N SER A 138 16.99 -1.65 6.57
CA SER A 138 16.96 -0.63 7.63
C SER A 138 15.94 -0.94 8.71
N ASN A 139 14.82 -1.59 8.37
CA ASN A 139 13.85 -2.09 9.34
C ASN A 139 14.39 -3.25 10.17
N LEU A 140 15.08 -4.21 9.55
CA LEU A 140 15.73 -5.32 10.26
C LEU A 140 16.90 -4.86 11.15
N ALA A 141 17.59 -3.78 10.76
CA ALA A 141 18.70 -3.21 11.53
C ALA A 141 18.26 -2.37 12.74
N LYS A 142 16.96 -2.00 12.84
CA LYS A 142 16.45 -1.35 14.05
C LYS A 142 16.59 -2.33 15.21
N PRO A 143 17.17 -1.92 16.36
CA PRO A 143 17.31 -2.80 17.49
C PRO A 143 15.95 -3.40 17.84
N THR A 144 15.88 -4.73 18.01
CA THR A 144 14.69 -5.51 18.39
C THR A 144 14.24 -5.24 19.82
N GLU A 145 14.38 -4.01 20.30
CA GLU A 145 14.08 -3.58 21.67
C GLU A 145 12.57 -3.64 22.00
N VAL A 146 11.74 -4.10 21.07
CA VAL A 146 10.31 -4.37 21.27
C VAL A 146 10.06 -5.75 21.91
N ASN A 147 11.06 -6.62 22.08
CA ASN A 147 10.85 -7.96 22.66
C ASN A 147 11.82 -8.33 23.80
N ARG A 148 11.86 -7.54 24.89
CA ARG A 148 12.55 -7.96 26.15
C ARG A 148 11.73 -7.88 27.43
N ARG A 149 10.43 -7.55 27.40
CA ARG A 149 9.60 -7.50 28.62
C ARG A 149 8.20 -8.07 28.44
N HIS A 150 8.11 -9.35 28.08
CA HIS A 150 6.94 -10.19 28.39
C HIS A 150 7.35 -11.68 28.51
N ARG A 151 8.42 -11.97 29.26
CA ARG A 151 8.49 -13.27 29.96
C ARG A 151 7.62 -13.13 31.20
N LEU A 152 6.44 -13.74 31.15
CA LEU A 152 5.66 -14.04 32.34
C LEU A 152 6.50 -15.03 33.15
N ASP A 153 7.14 -14.54 34.22
CA ASP A 153 7.58 -15.40 35.31
C ASP A 153 6.31 -15.95 35.97
N GLY A 154 5.86 -17.12 35.52
CA GLY A 154 4.85 -17.89 36.23
C GLY A 154 5.44 -18.39 37.56
N PRO A 155 4.67 -18.37 38.67
CA PRO A 155 5.18 -18.88 39.93
C PRO A 155 5.41 -20.39 39.80
N HIS A 156 6.65 -20.80 40.06
CA HIS A 156 6.98 -22.20 40.29
C HIS A 156 6.14 -22.71 41.46
N GLY A 157 5.33 -23.73 41.19
CA GLY A 157 4.76 -24.58 42.23
C GLY A 157 5.85 -25.40 42.90
N GLY A 158 5.73 -25.55 44.23
CA GLY A 158 6.53 -26.46 45.02
C GLY A 158 6.29 -26.27 46.52
N GLY A 159 5.67 -27.26 47.17
CA GLY A 159 5.50 -27.35 48.62
C GLY A 159 4.07 -27.56 49.05
#